data_AF-X1QJ65-F1
#
_entry.id   AF-X1QJ65-F1
#
_cell.length_a   1.000
_cell.length_b   1.000
_cell.length_c   1.000
_cell.angle_alpha   90.00
_cell.angle_beta   90.00
_cell.angle_gamma   90.00
#
_symmetry.space_group_name_H-M   'P 1'
#
loop_
_entity.id
_entity.type
_entity.pdbx_description
1 polymer ?
#
loop_
_entity_poly.entity_id
_entity_poly.type
_entity_poly.pdbx_seq_one_letter_code
_entity_poly.pdbx_strand_id
1 'polypeptide(L)'
;PLRDSFGRVRLIRDENGKKLKEAVLSQPVEIIGFPSVPKAGDKLFIVENEKVSKELLNRKEYERKMMKIADSRRSLTLEKLSELAKENEIKKLKIIIKADSGGSLDAVEKSLNNIKEEKIKIDIIHKAIGAITDSDILLAAASSAIV
;
A
#
# COMPACT_ATOMS: atom_id res chain seq x y z
N PRO A 1 -3.58 -17.42 -2.07
CA PRO A 1 -3.72 -16.20 -2.91
C PRO A 1 -2.51 -15.27 -2.72
N LEU A 2 -1.53 -15.33 -3.65
CA LEU A 2 -0.46 -14.33 -3.76
C LEU A 2 -1.10 -12.98 -4.06
N ARG A 3 -0.74 -11.95 -3.28
CA ARG A 3 -1.48 -10.68 -3.35
C ARG A 3 -0.84 -9.64 -4.26
N ASP A 4 0.47 -9.44 -4.26
CA ASP A 4 1.02 -8.25 -4.91
C ASP A 4 2.42 -8.39 -5.53
N SER A 5 3.23 -9.36 -5.10
CA SER A 5 4.57 -9.54 -5.64
C SER A 5 5.06 -10.98 -5.46
N PHE A 6 6.05 -11.36 -6.27
CA PHE A 6 6.87 -12.56 -6.04
C PHE A 6 8.32 -12.13 -5.88
N GLY A 7 9.09 -12.93 -5.14
CA GLY A 7 10.50 -12.69 -4.93
C GLY A 7 11.22 -14.01 -4.72
N ARG A 8 12.54 -13.99 -4.94
CA ARG A 8 13.40 -15.13 -4.63
C ARG A 8 14.03 -14.90 -3.26
N VAL A 9 13.91 -15.88 -2.38
CA VAL A 9 14.59 -15.84 -1.08
C VAL A 9 16.10 -15.85 -1.31
N ARG A 10 16.77 -14.79 -0.84
CA ARG A 10 18.23 -14.62 -0.90
C ARG A 10 18.89 -14.96 0.45
N LEU A 11 18.21 -14.63 1.54
CA LEU A 11 18.68 -14.92 2.89
C LEU A 11 17.50 -15.14 3.82
N ILE A 12 17.69 -16.05 4.77
CA ILE A 12 16.79 -16.27 5.91
C ILE A 12 17.61 -16.03 7.19
N ARG A 13 17.04 -15.30 8.15
CA ARG A 13 17.61 -15.10 9.49
C ARG A 13 16.60 -15.45 10.58
N ASP A 14 17.12 -15.89 11.72
CA ASP A 14 16.34 -16.01 12.96
C ASP A 14 16.16 -14.65 13.66
N GLU A 15 15.42 -14.63 14.76
CA GLU A 15 15.19 -13.47 15.60
C GLU A 15 16.46 -12.88 16.22
N ASN A 16 17.55 -13.65 16.26
CA ASN A 16 18.87 -13.25 16.76
C ASN A 16 19.81 -12.78 15.62
N GLY A 17 19.30 -12.69 14.38
CA GLY A 17 20.06 -12.29 13.20
C GLY A 17 21.01 -13.37 12.66
N LYS A 18 20.98 -14.60 13.18
CA LYS A 18 21.79 -15.71 12.66
C LYS A 18 21.20 -16.22 11.36
N LYS A 19 22.08 -16.53 10.40
CA LYS A 19 21.67 -17.07 9.10
C LYS A 19 21.13 -18.49 9.27
N LEU A 20 19.94 -18.73 8.72
CA LEU A 20 19.31 -20.05 8.66
C LEU A 20 19.41 -20.62 7.24
N LYS A 21 19.51 -21.94 7.15
CA LYS A 21 19.40 -22.67 5.87
C LYS A 21 17.94 -23.02 5.54
N GLU A 22 17.14 -23.27 6.57
CA GLU A 22 15.74 -23.65 6.49
C GLU A 22 14.96 -23.02 7.65
N ALA A 23 13.67 -22.78 7.42
CA ALA A 23 12.75 -22.29 8.44
C ALA A 23 11.78 -23.41 8.79
N VAL A 24 11.72 -23.79 10.07
CA VAL A 24 10.78 -24.81 10.54
C VAL A 24 9.43 -24.21 10.92
N LEU A 25 8.43 -25.08 11.10
CA LEU A 25 7.08 -24.66 11.47
C LEU A 25 7.10 -23.89 12.80
N SER A 26 6.32 -22.81 12.88
CA SER A 26 6.22 -21.92 14.04
C SER A 26 7.49 -21.15 14.42
N GLN A 27 8.52 -21.13 13.58
CA GLN A 27 9.70 -20.30 13.78
C GLN A 27 9.53 -18.93 13.10
N PRO A 28 9.66 -17.80 13.82
CA PRO A 28 9.70 -16.48 13.19
C PRO A 28 11.02 -16.33 12.42
N VAL A 29 10.95 -15.84 11.19
CA VAL A 29 12.14 -15.63 10.35
C VAL A 29 12.07 -14.32 9.58
N GLU A 30 13.22 -13.68 9.41
CA GLU A 30 13.40 -12.57 8.49
C GLU A 30 13.78 -13.12 7.11
N ILE A 31 13.01 -12.76 6.09
CA ILE A 31 13.25 -13.18 4.71
C ILE A 31 13.66 -11.99 3.86
N ILE A 32 14.85 -12.07 3.27
CA ILE A 32 15.39 -11.04 2.38
C ILE A 32 15.32 -11.54 0.93
N GLY A 33 14.84 -10.69 0.02
CA GLY A 33 14.84 -10.98 -1.42
C GLY A 33 13.55 -10.66 -2.17
N PHE A 34 12.52 -10.18 -1.48
CA PHE A 34 11.32 -9.65 -2.11
C PHE A 34 11.57 -8.27 -2.74
N PRO A 35 10.97 -7.97 -3.90
CA PRO A 35 11.09 -6.67 -4.56
C PRO A 35 10.30 -5.56 -3.84
N SER A 36 9.29 -5.94 -3.07
CA SER A 36 8.46 -5.04 -2.26
C SER A 36 8.13 -5.69 -0.92
N VAL A 37 7.82 -4.87 0.07
CA VAL A 37 7.42 -5.35 1.40
C VAL A 37 6.00 -5.92 1.31
N PRO A 38 5.78 -7.21 1.62
CA PRO A 38 4.44 -7.78 1.67
C PRO A 38 3.65 -7.16 2.83
N LYS A 39 2.32 -7.16 2.75
CA LYS A 39 1.49 -6.58 3.80
C LYS A 39 1.38 -7.52 4.99
N ALA A 40 1.20 -6.94 6.18
CA ALA A 40 0.91 -7.72 7.37
C ALA A 40 -0.35 -8.58 7.17
N GLY A 41 -0.27 -9.86 7.54
CA GLY A 41 -1.36 -10.82 7.35
C GLY A 41 -1.43 -11.48 5.98
N ASP A 42 -0.55 -11.12 5.03
CA ASP A 42 -0.47 -11.83 3.76
C ASP A 42 0.08 -13.25 3.94
N LYS A 43 -0.44 -14.17 3.13
CA LYS A 43 0.03 -15.56 3.08
C LYS A 43 1.12 -15.69 2.02
N LEU A 44 2.24 -16.27 2.39
CA LEU A 44 3.33 -16.62 1.47
C LEU A 44 3.06 -18.00 0.85
N PHE A 45 3.38 -18.12 -0.44
CA PHE A 45 3.25 -19.38 -1.18
C PHE A 45 4.58 -19.67 -1.87
N ILE A 46 5.02 -20.93 -1.76
CA ILE A 46 6.15 -21.43 -2.53
C ILE A 46 5.62 -21.81 -3.91
N VAL A 47 6.36 -21.43 -4.94
CA VAL A 47 6.05 -21.71 -6.34
C VAL A 47 7.25 -22.42 -6.96
N GLU A 48 6.99 -23.33 -7.88
CA GLU A 48 8.03 -24.17 -8.49
C GLU A 48 9.01 -23.35 -9.34
N ASN A 49 8.50 -22.35 -10.06
CA ASN A 49 9.31 -21.52 -10.93
C ASN A 49 8.75 -20.08 -11.05
N GLU A 50 9.59 -19.17 -11.53
CA GLU A 50 9.25 -17.76 -11.70
C GLU A 50 8.17 -17.52 -12.77
N LYS A 51 8.07 -18.42 -13.76
CA LYS A 51 7.07 -18.30 -14.84
C LYS A 51 5.65 -18.41 -14.30
N VAL A 52 5.40 -19.41 -13.45
CA VAL A 52 4.11 -19.60 -12.77
C VAL A 52 3.77 -18.38 -11.91
N SER A 53 4.75 -17.81 -11.21
CA SER A 53 4.53 -16.58 -10.42
C SER A 53 4.08 -15.40 -11.28
N LYS A 54 4.73 -15.19 -12.42
CA LYS A 54 4.40 -14.11 -13.37
C LYS A 54 3.00 -14.29 -13.95
N GLU A 55 2.63 -15.50 -14.35
CA GLU A 55 1.29 -15.78 -14.88
C GLU A 55 0.20 -15.50 -13.84
N LEU A 56 0.41 -15.96 -12.60
CA LEU A 56 -0.51 -15.71 -11.48
C LEU A 56 -0.66 -14.22 -11.17
N LEU A 57 0.43 -13.46 -11.16
CA LEU A 57 0.38 -12.00 -10.95
C LEU A 57 -0.31 -11.29 -12.10
N ASN A 58 0.05 -11.59 -13.36
CA ASN A 58 -0.55 -10.94 -14.53
C ASN A 58 -2.06 -11.16 -14.58
N ARG A 59 -2.51 -12.38 -14.30
CA ARG A 59 -3.95 -12.69 -14.21
C ARG A 59 -4.63 -11.86 -13.13
N LYS A 60 -4.00 -11.71 -11.96
CA LYS A 60 -4.55 -10.92 -10.84
C LYS A 60 -4.57 -9.42 -11.13
N GLU A 61 -3.53 -8.88 -11.74
CA GLU A 61 -3.50 -7.48 -12.17
C GLU A 61 -4.59 -7.19 -13.19
N TYR A 62 -4.79 -8.09 -14.15
CA TYR A 62 -5.88 -7.99 -15.12
C TYR A 62 -7.26 -7.98 -14.43
N GLU A 63 -7.52 -8.93 -13.53
CA GLU A 63 -8.76 -8.99 -12.73
C GLU A 63 -9.00 -7.68 -11.96
N ARG A 64 -7.98 -7.14 -11.30
CA ARG A 64 -8.06 -5.87 -10.56
C ARG A 64 -8.35 -4.69 -11.48
N LYS A 65 -7.70 -4.62 -12.64
CA LYS A 65 -7.92 -3.57 -13.64
C LYS A 65 -9.37 -3.59 -14.13
N MET A 66 -9.91 -4.78 -14.40
CA MET A 66 -11.31 -4.94 -14.82
C MET A 66 -12.29 -4.55 -13.72
N MET A 67 -12.03 -4.91 -12.45
CA MET A 67 -12.86 -4.46 -11.32
C MET A 67 -12.87 -2.93 -11.18
N LYS A 68 -11.70 -2.27 -11.27
CA LYS A 68 -11.63 -0.80 -11.19
C LYS A 68 -12.43 -0.11 -12.30
N ILE A 69 -12.39 -0.65 -13.53
CA ILE A 69 -13.17 -0.14 -14.65
C ILE A 69 -14.68 -0.35 -14.42
N ALA A 70 -15.07 -1.47 -13.82
CA ALA A 70 -16.47 -1.72 -13.49
C ALA A 70 -16.98 -0.78 -12.39
N ASP A 71 -16.18 -0.51 -11.35
CA ASP A 71 -16.53 0.41 -10.26
C ASP A 71 -16.62 1.86 -10.74
N SER A 72 -15.69 2.30 -11.60
CA SER A 72 -15.74 3.66 -12.17
C SER A 72 -16.97 3.89 -13.04
N ARG A 73 -17.50 2.85 -13.70
CA ARG A 73 -18.76 2.93 -14.45
C ARG A 73 -19.99 3.02 -13.55
N ARG A 74 -19.92 2.49 -12.32
CA ARG A 74 -21.01 2.57 -11.32
C ARG A 74 -21.02 3.89 -10.54
N SER A 75 -19.92 4.64 -10.51
CA SER A 75 -19.77 5.82 -9.63
C SER A 75 -20.17 7.17 -10.25
N LEU A 76 -20.57 7.22 -11.52
CA LEU A 76 -20.98 8.44 -12.22
C LEU A 76 -22.51 8.53 -12.35
N THR A 77 -23.21 8.62 -11.22
CA THR A 77 -24.62 9.04 -11.19
C THR A 77 -24.71 10.55 -11.02
N LEU A 78 -25.74 11.19 -11.61
CA LEU A 78 -25.97 12.64 -11.48
C LEU A 78 -26.02 13.13 -10.02
N GLU A 79 -26.47 12.28 -9.10
CA GLU A 79 -26.53 12.55 -7.67
C GLU A 79 -25.14 12.73 -7.05
N LYS A 80 -24.16 11.88 -7.40
CA LYS A 80 -22.76 12.02 -6.94
C LYS A 80 -22.07 13.24 -7.51
N LEU A 81 -22.38 13.63 -8.74
CA LEU A 81 -21.85 14.86 -9.34
C LEU A 81 -22.39 16.12 -8.63
N SER A 82 -23.64 16.08 -8.16
CA SER A 82 -24.24 17.16 -7.36
C SER A 82 -23.65 17.27 -5.96
N GLU A 83 -23.32 16.14 -5.30
CA GLU A 83 -22.61 16.12 -4.02
C GLU A 83 -21.17 16.65 -4.14
N LEU A 84 -20.46 16.31 -5.21
CA LEU A 84 -19.09 16.81 -5.47
C LEU A 84 -19.04 18.34 -5.63
N ALA A 85 -20.10 18.95 -6.17
CA ALA A 85 -20.19 20.40 -6.30
C ALA A 85 -20.37 21.11 -4.94
N LYS A 86 -21.04 20.47 -3.98
CA LYS A 86 -21.20 20.98 -2.60
C LYS A 86 -19.92 20.83 -1.76
N GLU A 87 -19.07 19.86 -2.08
CA GLU A 87 -17.81 19.62 -1.35
C GLU A 87 -16.77 20.74 -1.49
N ASN A 88 -16.97 21.73 -2.38
CA ASN A 88 -16.04 22.84 -2.61
C ASN A 88 -15.95 23.86 -1.46
N GLU A 89 -16.84 23.79 -0.46
CA GLU A 89 -16.75 24.65 0.74
C GLU A 89 -15.78 24.13 1.81
N ILE A 90 -15.44 22.83 1.79
CA ILE A 90 -14.61 22.21 2.82
C ILE A 90 -13.13 22.32 2.43
N LYS A 91 -12.32 22.97 3.26
CA LYS A 91 -10.87 23.05 3.02
C LYS A 91 -10.25 21.67 3.19
N LYS A 92 -9.51 21.22 2.17
CA LYS A 92 -8.79 19.94 2.19
C LYS A 92 -7.33 20.16 2.55
N LEU A 93 -6.85 19.51 3.61
CA LEU A 93 -5.43 19.50 3.98
C LEU A 93 -4.80 18.24 3.39
N LYS A 94 -3.94 18.41 2.39
CA LYS A 94 -3.29 17.30 1.71
C LYS A 94 -2.02 16.89 2.45
N ILE A 95 -1.86 15.59 2.67
CA ILE A 95 -0.74 15.02 3.41
C ILE A 95 -0.13 13.85 2.64
N ILE A 96 1.19 13.76 2.66
CA ILE A 96 1.97 12.60 2.24
C ILE A 96 2.51 11.95 3.52
N ILE A 97 2.39 10.63 3.66
CA ILE A 97 2.85 9.91 4.86
C ILE A 97 3.96 8.93 4.47
N LYS A 98 5.12 9.08 5.11
CA LYS A 98 6.22 8.11 5.06
C LYS A 98 6.44 7.51 6.44
N ALA A 99 6.59 6.19 6.49
CA ALA A 99 6.87 5.49 7.73
C ALA A 99 8.02 4.49 7.53
N ASP A 100 8.68 4.14 8.63
CA ASP A 100 9.70 3.10 8.68
C ASP A 100 9.12 1.69 8.51
N SER A 101 7.89 1.47 8.97
CA SER A 101 7.19 0.20 8.95
C SER A 101 5.72 0.36 8.57
N GLY A 102 5.13 -0.70 8.01
CA GLY A 102 3.71 -0.69 7.61
C GLY A 102 2.74 -0.52 8.78
N GLY A 103 3.08 -1.05 9.96
CA GLY A 103 2.24 -0.91 11.16
C GLY A 103 2.11 0.55 11.61
N SER A 104 3.23 1.29 11.62
CA SER A 104 3.23 2.73 11.89
C SER A 104 2.41 3.49 10.87
N LEU A 105 2.56 3.15 9.58
CA LEU A 105 1.81 3.79 8.48
C LEU A 105 0.30 3.65 8.66
N ASP A 106 -0.17 2.43 8.92
CA ASP A 106 -1.59 2.12 9.08
C ASP A 106 -2.16 2.77 10.37
N ALA A 107 -1.37 2.81 11.45
CA ALA A 107 -1.76 3.44 12.70
C ALA A 107 -1.94 4.95 12.54
N VAL A 108 -1.00 5.63 11.89
CA VAL A 108 -1.06 7.09 11.63
C VAL A 108 -2.22 7.41 10.70
N GLU A 109 -2.39 6.67 9.61
CA GLU A 109 -3.52 6.84 8.69
C GLU A 109 -4.87 6.72 9.41
N LYS A 110 -5.01 5.71 10.28
CA LYS A 110 -6.25 5.51 11.04
C LYS A 110 -6.51 6.65 12.02
N SER A 111 -5.48 7.13 12.71
CA SER A 111 -5.57 8.27 13.61
C SER A 111 -5.99 9.54 12.87
N LEU A 112 -5.39 9.83 11.71
CA LEU A 112 -5.72 10.99 10.90
C LEU A 112 -7.15 10.91 10.34
N ASN A 113 -7.59 9.74 9.87
CA ASN A 113 -8.95 9.54 9.36
C ASN A 113 -10.02 9.63 10.47
N ASN A 114 -9.66 9.40 11.73
CA ASN A 114 -10.56 9.53 12.87
C ASN A 114 -10.79 10.98 13.30
N ILE A 115 -9.91 11.91 12.91
CA ILE A 115 -10.09 13.34 13.19
C ILE A 115 -11.21 13.84 12.27
N LYS A 116 -12.37 14.08 12.87
CA LYS A 116 -13.55 14.61 12.18
C LYS A 116 -13.77 16.06 12.59
N GLU A 117 -13.29 16.96 11.75
CA GLU A 117 -13.54 18.39 11.91
C GLU A 117 -14.46 18.88 10.80
N GLU A 118 -15.49 19.66 11.13
CA GLU A 118 -16.50 20.10 10.15
C GLU A 118 -15.92 21.05 9.09
N LYS A 119 -14.82 21.73 9.40
CA LYS A 119 -14.22 22.77 8.54
C LYS A 119 -13.03 22.31 7.71
N ILE A 120 -12.38 21.21 8.08
CA ILE A 120 -11.15 20.74 7.45
C ILE A 120 -11.22 19.22 7.26
N LYS A 121 -10.99 18.78 6.02
CA LYS A 121 -10.89 17.37 5.66
C LYS A 121 -9.43 17.02 5.40
N ILE A 122 -8.91 16.03 6.11
CA ILE A 122 -7.57 15.48 5.85
C ILE A 122 -7.66 14.60 4.60
N ASP A 123 -6.76 14.82 3.65
CA ASP A 123 -6.69 14.08 2.39
C ASP A 123 -5.29 13.51 2.21
N ILE A 124 -5.16 12.18 2.32
CA ILE A 124 -3.87 11.49 2.21
C ILE A 124 -3.62 11.17 0.74
N ILE A 125 -2.79 11.98 0.08
CA ILE A 125 -2.54 11.87 -1.38
C ILE A 125 -1.51 10.80 -1.72
N HIS A 126 -0.57 10.51 -0.80
CA HIS A 126 0.42 9.46 -0.98
C HIS A 126 0.82 8.87 0.37
N LYS A 127 1.03 7.55 0.39
CA LYS A 127 1.52 6.83 1.58
C LYS A 127 2.47 5.72 1.15
N ALA A 128 3.62 5.64 1.79
CA ALA A 128 4.62 4.62 1.49
C ALA A 128 5.52 4.32 2.70
N ILE A 129 6.17 3.15 2.64
CA ILE A 129 7.18 2.74 3.62
C ILE A 129 8.56 3.10 3.07
N GLY A 130 9.43 3.65 3.91
CA GLY A 130 10.80 4.01 3.58
C GLY A 130 11.11 5.49 3.78
N ALA A 131 12.32 5.88 3.39
CA ALA A 131 12.78 7.26 3.47
C ALA A 131 12.00 8.18 2.52
N ILE A 132 12.02 9.48 2.83
CA ILE A 132 11.51 10.54 1.95
C ILE A 132 12.42 10.62 0.73
N THR A 133 11.82 10.69 -0.46
CA THR A 133 12.51 10.79 -1.75
C THR A 133 12.20 12.11 -2.44
N ASP A 134 13.02 12.52 -3.41
CA ASP A 134 12.81 13.75 -4.20
C ASP A 134 11.45 13.76 -4.91
N SER A 135 10.98 12.59 -5.35
CA SER A 135 9.66 12.41 -5.95
C SER A 135 8.52 12.77 -4.99
N ASP A 136 8.69 12.47 -3.69
CA ASP A 136 7.69 12.81 -2.67
C ASP A 136 7.65 14.32 -2.44
N ILE A 137 8.81 14.98 -2.39
CA ILE A 137 8.92 16.44 -2.26
C ILE A 137 8.33 17.14 -3.49
N LEU A 138 8.60 16.63 -4.69
CA LEU A 138 8.03 17.16 -5.93
C LEU A 138 6.51 17.04 -5.94
N LEU A 139 5.96 15.89 -5.53
CA LEU A 139 4.53 15.68 -5.42
C LEU A 139 3.89 16.62 -4.40
N ALA A 140 4.57 16.83 -3.27
CA ALA A 140 4.14 17.76 -2.23
C ALA A 140 4.05 19.20 -2.75
N ALA A 141 5.10 19.66 -3.43
CA ALA A 141 5.17 21.01 -4.00
C ALA A 141 4.11 21.23 -5.09
N ALA A 142 3.92 20.25 -5.99
CA ALA A 142 2.91 20.33 -7.04
C ALA A 142 1.46 20.31 -6.51
N SER A 143 1.25 19.65 -5.36
CA SER A 143 -0.09 19.45 -4.80
C SER A 143 -0.44 20.41 -3.66
N SER A 144 0.52 21.22 -3.19
CA SER A 144 0.46 21.97 -1.92
C SER A 144 0.17 21.07 -0.73
N ALA A 145 0.89 19.95 -0.63
CA ALA A 145 0.77 18.97 0.44
C ALA A 145 1.94 19.05 1.43
N ILE A 146 1.72 18.53 2.64
CA ILE A 146 2.73 18.40 3.69
C ILE A 146 3.27 16.97 3.68
N VAL A 147 4.58 16.79 3.84
CA VAL A 147 5.26 15.47 3.94
C VAL A 147 5.63 15.18 5.38
#